data_AF-A0A0F8XZ01-F1
#
_entry.id   AF-A0A0F8XZ01-F1
#
_cell.length_a   1.000
_cell.length_b   1.000
_cell.length_c   1.000
_cell.angle_alpha   90.00
_cell.angle_beta   90.00
_cell.angle_gamma   90.00
#
_symmetry.space_group_name_H-M   'P 1'
#
loop_
_entity.id
_entity.type
_entity.pdbx_description
1 polymer ?
#
loop_
_entity_poly.entity_id
_entity_poly.type
_entity_poly.pdbx_seq_one_letter_code
_entity_poly.pdbx_strand_id
1 'polypeptide(L)'
;IWAALHVFDVTGTTVTLDVKITSDVTGFASPTDRIPFVQVTDITGVGAQFIKLAGPITPDDEYRVEWTITGASPSFSFFVTLGKRLLLR
;
A
#
# COMPACT_ATOMS: atom_id res chain seq x y z
N ILE A 1 -12.43 -1.81 2.42
CA ILE A 1 -11.27 -2.74 2.47
C ILE A 1 -10.42 -2.43 3.68
N TRP A 2 -9.64 -3.38 4.17
CA TRP A 2 -8.66 -3.19 5.24
C TRP A 2 -7.28 -3.50 4.68
N ALA A 3 -6.31 -2.65 4.98
CA ALA A 3 -4.94 -2.89 4.56
C ALA A 3 -3.97 -2.57 5.71
N ALA A 4 -2.87 -3.33 5.76
CA ALA A 4 -1.77 -3.06 6.67
C ALA A 4 -0.46 -3.04 5.87
N LEU A 5 0.38 -2.05 6.14
CA LEU A 5 1.78 -2.00 5.74
C LEU A 5 2.62 -2.18 6.99
N HIS A 6 3.63 -3.03 6.93
CA HIS A 6 4.66 -3.10 7.95
C HIS A 6 6.02 -3.11 7.26
N VAL A 7 6.85 -2.14 7.60
CA VAL A 7 8.24 -2.04 7.18
C VAL A 7 9.12 -2.52 8.32
N PHE A 8 10.00 -3.46 8.05
CA PHE A 8 10.88 -4.12 9.02
C PHE A 8 12.32 -3.63 8.95
N ASP A 9 12.75 -3.11 7.79
CA ASP A 9 14.11 -2.64 7.58
C ASP A 9 14.14 -1.54 6.50
N VAL A 10 15.06 -0.59 6.68
CA VAL A 10 15.35 0.51 5.75
C VAL A 10 16.87 0.68 5.67
N THR A 11 17.42 0.55 4.46
CA THR A 11 18.83 0.80 4.17
C THR A 11 18.97 1.91 3.13
N GLY A 12 19.86 2.85 3.41
CA GLY A 12 20.16 4.02 2.57
C GLY A 12 19.95 5.33 3.34
N THR A 13 20.42 6.45 2.76
CA THR A 13 20.25 7.80 3.31
C THR A 13 19.42 8.63 2.35
N THR A 14 18.47 9.42 2.87
CA THR A 14 17.53 10.21 2.06
C THR A 14 16.77 9.33 1.06
N VAL A 15 16.26 8.20 1.53
CA VAL A 15 15.48 7.24 0.73
C VAL A 15 14.01 7.33 1.11
N THR A 16 13.12 7.04 0.17
CA THR A 16 11.67 7.00 0.44
C THR A 16 11.03 5.72 -0.11
N LEU A 17 9.97 5.30 0.57
CA LEU A 17 9.05 4.26 0.15
C LEU A 17 7.63 4.81 0.27
N ASP A 18 6.98 5.00 -0.88
CA ASP A 18 5.57 5.33 -0.99
C ASP A 18 4.81 4.06 -1.34
N VAL A 19 3.79 3.71 -0.55
CA VAL A 19 2.97 2.51 -0.78
C VAL A 19 1.51 2.91 -0.82
N LYS A 20 0.76 2.31 -1.75
CA LYS A 20 -0.68 2.44 -1.80
C LYS A 20 -1.36 1.16 -2.24
N ILE A 21 -2.64 1.05 -1.88
CA ILE A 21 -3.56 0.09 -2.49
C ILE A 21 -4.31 0.79 -3.62
N THR A 22 -4.33 0.17 -4.80
CA THR A 22 -5.16 0.58 -5.93
C THR A 22 -6.17 -0.52 -6.27
N SER A 23 -7.24 -0.13 -6.94
CA SER A 23 -8.28 -1.05 -7.40
C SER A 23 -8.79 -0.68 -8.79
N ASP A 24 -9.35 -1.67 -9.47
CA ASP A 24 -10.02 -1.52 -10.76
C ASP A 24 -11.09 -2.63 -10.91
N VAL A 25 -11.87 -2.56 -11.98
CA VAL A 25 -12.85 -3.59 -12.38
C VAL A 25 -12.17 -4.76 -13.08
N THR A 26 -11.15 -4.49 -13.90
CA THR A 26 -10.33 -5.56 -14.47
C THR A 26 -9.07 -4.98 -15.11
N GLY A 27 -7.94 -5.67 -14.94
CA GLY A 27 -6.72 -5.43 -15.71
C GLY A 27 -6.00 -4.10 -15.44
N PHE A 28 -6.49 -3.28 -14.52
CA PHE A 28 -5.87 -2.02 -14.08
C PHE A 28 -5.63 -1.02 -15.24
N ALA A 29 -6.59 -0.89 -16.16
CA ALA A 29 -6.50 0.08 -17.25
C ALA A 29 -6.74 1.52 -16.78
N SER A 30 -7.48 1.73 -15.69
CA SER A 30 -7.74 3.04 -15.08
C SER A 30 -7.85 2.90 -13.56
N PRO A 31 -6.74 2.53 -12.89
CA PRO A 31 -6.75 2.20 -11.48
C PRO A 31 -7.10 3.41 -10.62
N THR A 32 -7.89 3.17 -9.58
CA THR A 32 -8.22 4.19 -8.57
C THR A 32 -7.36 3.99 -7.32
N ASP A 33 -6.78 5.08 -6.83
CA ASP A 33 -6.07 5.11 -5.55
C ASP A 33 -7.07 4.98 -4.39
N ARG A 34 -6.84 4.00 -3.49
CA ARG A 34 -7.75 3.70 -2.38
C ARG A 34 -7.16 3.99 -1.02
N ILE A 35 -6.02 3.40 -0.71
CA ILE A 35 -5.36 3.55 0.59
C ILE A 35 -3.94 4.00 0.33
N PRO A 36 -3.62 5.30 0.46
CA PRO A 36 -2.25 5.76 0.60
C PRO A 36 -1.77 5.49 2.03
N PHE A 37 -0.61 4.86 2.17
CA PHE A 37 0.09 4.79 3.45
C PHE A 37 0.93 6.06 3.64
N VAL A 38 1.29 6.35 4.89
CA VAL A 38 2.26 7.41 5.19
C VAL A 38 3.60 7.02 4.56
N GLN A 39 4.22 7.96 3.84
CA GLN A 39 5.53 7.75 3.23
C GLN A 39 6.53 7.34 4.29
N VAL A 40 7.26 6.26 4.02
CA VAL A 40 8.35 5.79 4.86
C VAL A 40 9.65 6.38 4.34
N THR A 41 10.49 6.85 5.25
CA THR A 41 11.80 7.46 4.98
C THR A 41 12.86 6.80 5.85
N ASP A 42 14.13 7.08 5.57
CA ASP A 42 15.25 6.69 6.44
C ASP A 42 15.15 7.26 7.87
N ILE A 43 14.43 8.37 8.05
CA ILE A 43 14.21 9.00 9.35
C ILE A 43 12.98 8.45 10.08
N THR A 44 11.87 8.23 9.37
CA THR A 44 10.63 7.70 9.97
C THR A 44 10.73 6.20 10.23
N GLY A 45 11.45 5.48 9.36
CA GLY A 45 11.97 4.15 9.60
C GLY A 45 10.93 3.02 9.63
N VAL A 46 11.26 2.01 10.45
CA VAL A 46 10.55 0.75 10.65
C VAL A 46 9.27 0.97 11.45
N GLY A 47 8.18 0.32 11.05
CA GLY A 47 6.91 0.44 11.76
C GLY A 47 5.74 -0.17 10.98
N ALA A 48 4.55 -0.09 11.57
CA ALA A 48 3.34 -0.61 10.97
C ALA A 48 2.23 0.43 10.94
N GLN A 49 1.45 0.41 9.85
CA GLN A 49 0.26 1.23 9.70
C GLN A 49 -0.90 0.36 9.22
N PHE A 50 -2.05 0.52 9.87
CA PHE A 50 -3.30 -0.14 9.51
C PHE A 50 -4.36 0.89 9.13
N ILE A 51 -4.97 0.71 7.96
CA ILE A 51 -6.00 1.61 7.44
C ILE A 51 -7.24 0.80 7.02
N LYS A 52 -8.41 1.31 7.43
CA LYS A 52 -9.72 0.82 6.97
C LYS A 52 -10.33 1.87 6.05
N LEU A 53 -10.57 1.51 4.80
CA LEU A 53 -11.45 2.28 3.92
C LEU A 53 -12.89 1.81 4.07
N ALA A 54 -13.75 2.71 4.55
CA ALA A 54 -15.16 2.44 4.79
C ALA A 54 -16.00 2.51 3.50
N GLY A 55 -17.16 1.87 3.53
CA GLY A 55 -18.11 1.87 2.43
C GLY A 55 -17.88 0.75 1.39
N PRO A 56 -18.88 0.50 0.54
CA PRO A 56 -18.73 -0.39 -0.60
C PRO A 56 -17.76 0.22 -1.62
N ILE A 57 -16.94 -0.64 -2.24
CA ILE A 57 -16.16 -0.29 -3.42
C ILE A 57 -16.80 -1.04 -4.57
N THR A 58 -17.53 -0.29 -5.40
CA THR A 58 -18.26 -0.75 -6.57
C THR A 58 -17.90 0.23 -7.69
N PRO A 59 -17.61 -0.24 -8.91
CA PRO A 59 -17.64 -1.63 -9.37
C PRO A 59 -16.40 -2.50 -9.05
N ASP A 60 -15.34 -1.94 -8.46
CA ASP A 60 -14.03 -2.61 -8.38
C ASP A 60 -13.98 -3.92 -7.57
N ASP A 61 -13.41 -4.94 -8.18
CA ASP A 61 -13.21 -6.29 -7.64
C ASP A 61 -11.75 -6.76 -7.66
N GLU A 62 -10.90 -6.16 -8.48
CA GLU A 62 -9.45 -6.36 -8.48
C GLU A 62 -8.74 -5.31 -7.63
N TYR A 63 -7.71 -5.75 -6.91
CA TYR A 63 -6.92 -4.89 -6.03
C TYR A 63 -5.45 -5.26 -6.13
N ARG A 64 -4.57 -4.25 -6.11
CA ARG A 64 -3.12 -4.45 -6.07
C ARG A 64 -2.45 -3.48 -5.12
N VAL A 65 -1.24 -3.85 -4.72
CA VAL A 65 -0.32 -2.95 -4.03
C VAL A 65 0.55 -2.29 -5.09
N GLU A 66 0.73 -0.98 -4.99
CA GLU A 66 1.73 -0.24 -5.74
C GLU A 66 2.71 0.38 -4.76
N TRP A 67 3.99 0.36 -5.13
CA TRP A 67 5.03 1.03 -4.37
C TRP A 67 6.04 1.72 -5.28
N THR A 68 6.53 2.85 -4.80
CA THR A 68 7.63 3.60 -5.40
C THR A 68 8.74 3.72 -4.39
N ILE A 69 9.95 3.36 -4.82
CA ILE A 69 11.17 3.50 -4.01
C ILE A 69 12.04 4.56 -4.67
N THR A 70 12.53 5.52 -3.89
CA THR A 70 13.44 6.58 -4.38
C THR A 70 14.67 6.74 -3.49
N GLY A 71 15.71 7.37 -4.04
CA GLY A 71 16.98 7.65 -3.34
C GLY A 71 18.17 6.89 -3.93
N ALA A 72 19.35 7.07 -3.34
CA ALA A 72 20.58 6.41 -3.77
C ALA A 72 20.76 5.06 -3.04
N SER A 73 20.86 3.98 -3.81
CA SER A 73 20.98 2.60 -3.30
C SER A 73 19.96 2.21 -2.21
N PRO A 74 18.65 2.45 -2.42
CA PRO A 74 17.63 2.16 -1.42
C PRO A 74 17.37 0.66 -1.30
N SER A 75 17.13 0.18 -0.08
CA SER A 75 16.57 -1.15 0.17
C SER A 75 15.58 -1.11 1.33
N PHE A 76 14.45 -1.79 1.17
CA PHE A 76 13.37 -1.86 2.14
C PHE A 76 12.89 -3.31 2.28
N SER A 77 12.71 -3.77 3.52
CA SER A 77 12.00 -5.02 3.81
C SER A 77 10.63 -4.69 4.35
N PHE A 78 9.56 -5.12 3.67
CA PHE A 78 8.20 -4.82 4.09
C PHE A 78 7.21 -5.90 3.66
N PHE A 79 6.05 -5.93 4.31
CA PHE A 79 4.89 -6.67 3.82
C PHE A 79 3.65 -5.80 3.77
N VAL A 80 2.75 -6.14 2.86
CA VAL A 80 1.43 -5.55 2.76
C VAL A 80 0.39 -6.65 2.80
N THR A 81 -0.58 -6.52 3.71
CA THR A 81 -1.79 -7.37 3.71
C THR A 81 -2.99 -6.56 3.27
N LEU A 82 -3.83 -7.14 2.43
CA LEU A 82 -5.10 -6.59 2.00
C LEU A 82 -6.23 -7.58 2.30
N GLY A 83 -7.30 -7.08 2.90
CA GLY A 83 -8.54 -7.83 3.13
C GLY A 83 -9.75 -7.08 2.58
N LYS A 84 -10.59 -7.79 1.83
CA LYS A 84 -11.94 -7.35 1.46
C LYS A 84 -12.93 -8.28 2.14
N ARG A 85 -13.93 -7.70 2.82
CA ARG A 85 -15.08 -8.48 3.29
C ARG A 85 -15.90 -8.84 2.07
N LEU A 86 -15.96 -10.13 1.73
CA LEU A 86 -16.92 -10.64 0.79
C LEU A 86 -18.29 -10.64 1.48
N LEU A 87 -19.23 -9.84 0.95
CA LEU A 87 -20.63 -10.03 1.28
C LEU A 87 -21.10 -11.19 0.40
N LEU A 88 -21.10 -12.40 0.95
CA LEU A 88 -21.81 -13.52 0.33
C LEU A 88 -23.27 -13.07 0.22
N ARG A 89 -23.75 -12.92 -1.02
CA ARG A 89 -25.16 -12.66 -1.32
C ARG A 89 -25.92 -13.97 -1.28
#